data_AF-A0A0G1P3H6-F1
#
_entry.id   AF-A0A0G1P3H6-F1
#
_cell.length_a   1.000
_cell.length_b   1.000
_cell.length_c   1.000
_cell.angle_alpha   90.00
_cell.angle_beta   90.00
_cell.angle_gamma   90.00
#
_symmetry.space_group_name_H-M   'P 1'
#
loop_
_entity.id
_entity.type
_entity.pdbx_description
1 polymer ?
#
loop_
_entity_poly.entity_id
_entity_poly.type
_entity_poly.pdbx_seq_one_letter_code
_entity_poly.pdbx_strand_id
1 'polypeptide(L)'
;MRQTKLQIIDSSLFLYGAIVTFILTITAFFNLKTQNSLITLILFLPVTIYFVIKIISDLKKSLLKLLNIDQKKHPYFGQFSLSTFISQSEPTFLINLALLSLAVALILFRISIEINQ
;
A
#
# COMPACT_ATOMS: atom_id res chain seq x y z
N MET A 1 12.55 2.61 -14.71
CA MET A 1 13.84 3.08 -14.17
C MET A 1 14.50 1.93 -13.42
N ARG A 2 15.68 1.48 -13.84
CA ARG A 2 16.45 0.43 -13.14
C ARG A 2 16.91 1.02 -11.80
N GLN A 3 16.33 0.56 -10.69
CA GLN A 3 16.90 0.85 -9.37
C GLN A 3 18.26 0.15 -9.30
N THR A 4 19.29 0.86 -8.87
CA THR A 4 20.61 0.28 -8.61
C THR A 4 20.50 -0.68 -7.43
N LYS A 5 21.29 -1.78 -7.43
CA LYS A 5 21.27 -2.77 -6.32
C LYS A 5 21.43 -2.13 -4.93
N LEU A 6 22.21 -1.05 -4.85
CA LEU A 6 22.40 -0.23 -3.65
C LEU A 6 21.08 0.38 -3.14
N GLN A 7 20.26 0.93 -4.04
CA GLN A 7 19.00 1.57 -3.69
C GLN A 7 17.97 0.57 -3.11
N ILE A 8 18.03 -0.68 -3.55
CA ILE A 8 17.20 -1.78 -3.01
C ILE A 8 17.66 -2.14 -1.60
N ILE A 9 18.97 -2.23 -1.38
CA ILE A 9 19.57 -2.52 -0.08
C ILE A 9 19.23 -1.40 0.91
N ASP A 10 19.42 -0.13 0.53
CA ASP A 10 19.09 1.02 1.38
C ASP A 10 17.61 1.06 1.76
N SER A 11 16.72 0.74 0.82
CA SER A 11 15.28 0.68 1.08
C SER A 11 14.92 -0.46 2.02
N SER A 12 15.54 -1.63 1.87
CA SER A 12 15.31 -2.78 2.75
C SER A 12 15.83 -2.53 4.17
N LEU A 13 16.99 -1.88 4.30
CA LEU A 13 17.60 -1.54 5.58
C LEU A 13 16.78 -0.47 6.32
N PHE A 14 16.26 0.51 5.56
CA PHE A 14 15.31 1.50 6.06
C PHE A 14 14.02 0.85 6.58
N LEU A 15 13.44 -0.09 5.82
CA LEU A 15 12.23 -0.80 6.22
C LEU A 15 12.46 -1.64 7.48
N TYR A 16 13.57 -2.37 7.54
CA TYR A 16 13.96 -3.14 8.71
C TYR A 16 14.11 -2.25 9.95
N GLY A 17 14.84 -1.14 9.81
CA GLY A 17 15.00 -0.15 10.88
C GLY A 17 13.67 0.44 11.35
N ALA A 18 12.76 0.75 10.43
CA ALA A 18 11.43 1.25 10.75
C ALA A 18 10.63 0.22 11.57
N ILE A 19 10.58 -1.04 11.13
CA ILE A 19 9.84 -2.12 11.81
C ILE A 19 10.36 -2.33 13.23
N VAL A 20 11.69 -2.45 13.39
CA VAL A 20 12.31 -2.63 14.71
C VAL A 20 11.99 -1.45 15.62
N THR A 21 12.08 -0.24 15.09
CA THR A 21 11.81 0.98 15.86
C THR A 21 10.34 1.03 16.31
N PHE A 22 9.38 0.70 15.43
CA PHE A 22 7.96 0.63 15.78
C PHE A 22 7.68 -0.41 16.87
N ILE A 23 8.26 -1.61 16.75
CA ILE A 23 8.08 -2.66 17.76
C ILE A 23 8.58 -2.15 19.11
N LEU A 24 9.78 -1.56 19.16
CA LEU A 24 10.36 -1.02 20.39
C LEU A 24 9.50 0.09 21.00
N THR A 25 9.00 1.05 20.22
CA THR A 25 8.14 2.12 20.76
C THR A 25 6.79 1.59 21.21
N ILE A 26 6.17 0.66 20.48
CA ILE A 26 4.89 0.06 20.85
C ILE A 26 5.05 -0.75 22.14
N THR A 27 6.07 -1.60 22.25
CA THR A 27 6.35 -2.38 23.46
C THR A 27 6.64 -1.47 24.66
N ALA A 28 7.43 -0.40 24.47
CA ALA A 28 7.68 0.59 25.51
C ALA A 28 6.41 1.34 25.93
N PHE A 29 5.54 1.67 24.97
CA PHE A 29 4.26 2.34 25.21
C PHE A 29 3.26 1.47 25.98
N PHE A 30 3.24 0.15 25.76
CA PHE A 30 2.41 -0.75 26.57
C PHE A 30 3.00 -1.02 27.96
N ASN A 31 4.30 -0.84 28.15
CA ASN A 31 5.00 -1.14 29.40
C ASN A 31 5.56 0.10 30.11
N LEU A 32 4.76 1.16 30.24
CA LEU A 32 5.14 2.47 30.81
C LEU A 32 5.56 2.43 32.29
N LYS A 33 5.29 1.34 32.99
CA LYS A 33 5.57 1.23 34.44
C LYS A 33 7.06 1.07 34.74
N THR A 34 7.89 0.71 33.75
CA THR A 34 9.32 0.50 33.96
C THR A 34 10.13 1.71 33.47
N GLN A 35 11.16 2.08 34.23
CA GLN A 35 12.05 3.20 33.90
C GLN A 35 12.77 2.98 32.56
N ASN A 36 13.09 1.73 32.23
CA ASN A 36 13.70 1.35 30.96
C ASN A 36 12.77 1.66 29.78
N SER A 37 11.47 1.35 29.89
CA SER A 37 10.50 1.68 28.84
C SER A 37 10.37 3.18 28.62
N LEU A 38 10.39 3.99 29.68
CA LEU A 38 10.35 5.46 29.55
C LEU A 38 11.58 5.99 28.78
N ILE A 39 12.77 5.48 29.09
CA ILE A 39 14.01 5.84 28.37
C ILE A 39 13.92 5.41 26.90
N THR A 40 13.45 4.18 26.63
CA THR A 40 13.23 3.70 25.25
C THR A 40 12.23 4.58 24.50
N LEU A 41 11.13 4.99 25.15
CA LEU A 41 10.14 5.89 24.54
C LEU A 41 10.76 7.24 24.18
N ILE A 42 11.50 7.87 25.09
CA ILE A 42 12.13 9.17 24.84
C ILE A 42 13.13 9.10 23.67
N LEU A 43 13.92 8.03 23.60
CA LEU A 43 14.92 7.84 22.54
C LEU A 43 14.30 7.51 21.18
N PHE A 44 13.31 6.62 21.14
CA PHE A 44 12.82 6.05 19.89
C PHE A 44 11.53 6.71 19.38
N LEU A 45 10.78 7.45 20.19
CA LEU A 45 9.58 8.16 19.73
C LEU A 45 9.85 9.18 18.62
N PRO A 46 10.89 10.04 18.67
CA PRO A 46 11.20 10.98 17.59
C PRO A 46 11.53 10.25 16.29
N VAL A 47 12.27 9.15 16.39
CA VAL A 47 12.66 8.31 15.25
C VAL A 47 11.43 7.62 14.63
N THR A 48 10.52 7.14 15.49
CA THR A 48 9.25 6.55 15.06
C THR A 48 8.40 7.56 14.30
N ILE A 49 8.28 8.79 14.82
CA ILE A 49 7.57 9.90 14.15
C ILE A 49 8.18 10.19 12.78
N TYR A 50 9.52 10.25 12.67
CA TYR A 50 10.20 10.42 11.39
C TYR A 50 9.83 9.34 10.37
N PHE A 51 9.85 8.07 10.79
CA PHE A 51 9.45 6.95 9.93
C PHE A 51 7.99 7.05 9.49
N VAL A 52 7.07 7.40 10.40
CA VAL A 52 5.64 7.61 10.09
C VAL A 52 5.47 8.69 9.01
N ILE A 53 6.09 9.85 9.20
CA ILE A 53 5.98 10.97 8.24
C ILE A 53 6.49 10.55 6.86
N LYS A 54 7.63 9.85 6.82
CA LYS A 54 8.23 9.40 5.56
C LYS A 54 7.38 8.36 4.84
N ILE A 55 6.86 7.38 5.56
CA ILE A 55 5.93 6.37 5.04
C ILE A 55 4.66 7.03 4.49
N ILE A 56 4.07 7.98 5.22
CA ILE A 56 2.87 8.72 4.77
C ILE A 56 3.17 9.53 3.50
N SER A 57 4.33 10.18 3.43
CA SER A 57 4.73 10.95 2.24
C SER A 57 4.86 10.07 1.00
N ASP A 58 5.46 8.89 1.14
CA ASP A 58 5.62 7.93 0.05
C ASP A 58 4.30 7.26 -0.34
N LEU A 59 3.44 6.97 0.64
CA LEU A 59 2.06 6.52 0.43
C LEU A 59 1.24 7.58 -0.32
N LYS A 60 1.36 8.85 0.06
CA LYS A 60 0.67 9.96 -0.62
C LYS A 60 1.08 10.04 -2.08
N LYS A 61 2.37 9.94 -2.40
CA LYS A 61 2.87 9.92 -3.79
C LYS A 61 2.34 8.71 -4.57
N SER A 62 2.30 7.53 -3.93
CA SER A 62 1.80 6.32 -4.55
C SER A 62 0.29 6.38 -4.79
N LEU A 63 -0.49 6.91 -3.83
CA LEU A 63 -1.92 7.16 -3.96
C LEU A 63 -2.21 8.20 -5.05
N LEU A 64 -1.49 9.31 -5.10
CA LEU A 64 -1.63 10.33 -6.15
C LEU A 64 -1.38 9.73 -7.55
N LYS A 65 -0.37 8.83 -7.66
CA LYS A 65 -0.07 8.11 -8.90
C LYS A 65 -1.18 7.11 -9.27
N LEU A 66 -1.76 6.43 -8.29
CA LEU A 66 -2.84 5.45 -8.48
C LEU A 66 -4.17 6.13 -8.82
N LEU A 67 -4.40 7.34 -8.30
CA LEU A 67 -5.54 8.20 -8.59
C LEU A 67 -5.37 9.04 -9.86
N ASN A 68 -4.25 8.90 -10.59
CA ASN A 68 -3.97 9.60 -11.86
C ASN A 68 -4.06 11.14 -11.78
N ILE A 69 -3.86 11.74 -10.61
CA ILE A 69 -4.08 13.19 -10.41
C ILE A 69 -3.02 14.04 -11.13
N ASP A 70 -1.83 13.48 -11.44
CA ASP A 70 -0.69 14.20 -12.05
C ASP A 70 -0.16 13.60 -13.36
N GLN A 71 -0.87 12.67 -14.01
CA GLN A 71 -0.34 12.07 -15.26
C GLN A 71 -0.52 13.00 -16.47
N LYS A 72 0.62 13.36 -17.11
CA LYS A 72 0.63 13.92 -18.47
C LYS A 72 -0.18 13.00 -19.39
N LYS A 73 -1.18 13.57 -20.07
CA LYS A 73 -2.10 12.88 -20.99
C LYS A 73 -1.32 12.09 -22.04
N HIS A 74 -1.20 10.77 -21.87
CA HIS A 74 -0.79 9.88 -22.96
C HIS A 74 -1.99 9.62 -23.87
N PRO A 75 -1.87 9.82 -25.20
CA PRO A 75 -3.04 9.81 -26.10
C PRO A 75 -3.73 8.45 -26.28
N TYR A 76 -3.08 7.34 -25.89
CA TYR A 76 -3.60 5.98 -26.13
C TYR A 76 -4.18 5.27 -24.89
N PHE A 77 -3.87 5.76 -23.69
CA PHE A 77 -4.47 5.31 -22.41
C PHE A 77 -5.06 6.50 -21.64
N GLY A 78 -5.29 7.61 -22.34
CA GLY A 78 -5.71 8.86 -21.75
C GLY A 78 -7.11 8.73 -21.21
N GLN A 79 -7.23 8.88 -19.89
CA GLN A 79 -8.48 8.98 -19.11
C GLN A 79 -9.05 7.68 -18.51
N PHE A 80 -8.24 6.64 -18.25
CA PHE A 80 -8.71 5.69 -17.23
C PHE A 80 -8.66 6.38 -15.87
N SER A 81 -9.85 6.76 -15.39
CA SER A 81 -10.08 7.25 -14.04
C SER A 81 -10.93 6.23 -13.32
N LEU A 82 -10.43 5.72 -12.19
CA LEU A 82 -11.17 4.78 -11.37
C LEU A 82 -12.49 5.38 -10.87
N SER A 83 -12.52 6.69 -10.58
CA SER A 83 -13.75 7.36 -10.17
C SER A 83 -14.78 7.35 -11.29
N THR A 84 -14.36 7.64 -12.53
CA THR A 84 -15.23 7.63 -13.72
C THR A 84 -15.69 6.21 -14.07
N PHE A 85 -14.82 5.21 -13.91
CA PHE A 85 -15.15 3.80 -14.12
C PHE A 85 -16.19 3.28 -13.11
N ILE A 86 -16.06 3.64 -11.83
CA ILE A 86 -17.01 3.22 -10.79
C ILE A 86 -18.33 4.00 -10.89
N SER A 87 -18.29 5.27 -11.30
CA SER A 87 -19.49 6.11 -11.45
C SER A 87 -20.23 5.89 -12.77
N GLN A 88 -19.79 4.98 -13.64
CA GLN A 88 -20.45 4.72 -14.92
C GLN A 88 -21.78 4.00 -14.71
N SER A 89 -22.87 4.65 -15.14
CA SER A 89 -24.24 4.12 -15.09
C SER A 89 -24.72 3.56 -16.43
N GLU A 90 -23.86 3.51 -17.45
CA GLU A 90 -24.25 2.99 -18.76
C GLU A 90 -24.62 1.50 -18.67
N PRO A 91 -25.82 1.10 -19.17
CA PRO A 91 -26.30 -0.28 -19.03
C PRO A 91 -25.35 -1.30 -19.67
N THR A 92 -24.78 -0.98 -20.83
CA THR A 92 -23.83 -1.83 -21.57
C THR A 92 -22.55 -2.08 -20.77
N PHE A 93 -22.04 -1.05 -20.10
CA PHE A 93 -20.89 -1.17 -19.21
C PHE A 93 -21.20 -2.08 -18.02
N LEU A 94 -22.34 -1.88 -17.35
CA LEU A 94 -22.75 -2.69 -16.20
C LEU A 94 -22.98 -4.16 -16.58
N ILE A 95 -23.59 -4.42 -17.74
CA ILE A 95 -23.76 -5.77 -18.27
C ILE A 95 -22.40 -6.43 -18.52
N ASN A 96 -21.47 -5.73 -19.18
CA ASN A 96 -20.13 -6.24 -19.43
C ASN A 96 -19.36 -6.51 -18.13
N LEU A 97 -19.50 -5.62 -17.13
CA LEU A 97 -18.90 -5.80 -15.82
C LEU A 97 -19.48 -7.01 -15.07
N ALA A 98 -20.79 -7.23 -15.16
CA ALA A 98 -21.46 -8.38 -14.56
C ALA A 98 -21.08 -9.70 -15.25
N LEU A 99 -20.95 -9.70 -16.56
CA LEU A 99 -20.47 -10.88 -17.30
C LEU A 99 -19.01 -11.19 -16.98
N LEU A 100 -18.18 -10.16 -16.88
CA LEU A 100 -16.77 -10.29 -16.47
C LEU A 100 -16.66 -10.85 -15.05
N SER A 101 -17.44 -10.33 -14.10
CA SER A 101 -17.41 -10.81 -12.71
C SER A 101 -17.86 -12.26 -12.60
N LEU A 102 -18.88 -12.66 -13.36
CA LEU A 102 -19.35 -14.03 -13.44
C LEU A 102 -18.28 -14.96 -14.04
N ALA A 103 -17.61 -14.54 -15.12
CA ALA A 103 -16.53 -15.30 -15.73
C ALA A 103 -15.37 -15.51 -14.74
N VAL A 104 -14.97 -14.45 -14.02
CA VAL A 104 -13.93 -14.54 -12.97
C VAL A 104 -14.37 -15.48 -11.84
N ALA A 105 -15.62 -15.39 -11.39
CA ALA A 105 -16.14 -16.26 -10.34
C ALA A 105 -16.11 -17.75 -10.75
N LEU A 106 -16.48 -18.07 -12.00
CA LEU A 106 -16.41 -19.43 -12.53
C LEU A 106 -14.97 -19.95 -12.61
N ILE A 107 -14.02 -19.10 -13.03
CA ILE A 107 -12.60 -19.46 -13.06
C ILE A 107 -12.08 -19.73 -11.65
N LEU A 108 -12.36 -18.85 -10.68
CA LEU A 108 -11.96 -19.02 -9.29
C LEU A 108 -12.60 -20.25 -8.66
N PHE A 109 -13.86 -20.53 -8.97
CA PHE A 109 -14.56 -21.73 -8.51
C PHE A 109 -13.91 -23.00 -9.07
N ARG A 110 -13.58 -23.01 -10.37
CA ARG A 110 -12.86 -24.12 -10.99
C ARG A 110 -11.50 -24.34 -10.31
N ILE A 111 -10.72 -23.29 -10.11
CA ILE A 111 -9.42 -23.36 -9.43
C ILE A 111 -9.60 -23.92 -8.00
N SER A 112 -10.63 -23.48 -7.28
CA SER A 112 -10.94 -23.97 -5.93
C SER A 112 -11.25 -25.48 -5.90
N ILE A 113 -11.95 -26.00 -6.90
CA ILE A 113 -12.20 -27.44 -7.04
C ILE A 113 -10.89 -28.18 -7.34
N GLU A 114 -10.09 -27.69 -8.30
CA GLU A 114 -8.82 -28.33 -8.69
C GLU A 114 -7.80 -28.38 -7.55
N ILE A 115 -7.82 -27.42 -6.61
CA ILE A 115 -6.94 -27.41 -5.43
C ILE A 115 -7.41 -28.40 -4.34
N ASN A 116 -8.70 -28.70 -4.27
CA ASN A 116 -9.30 -29.57 -3.25
C ASN A 116 -9.49 -31.03 -3.71
N GLN A 117 -9.02 -31.39 -4.91
CA GLN A 117 -8.93 -32.75 -5.42
C GLN A 117 -7.49 -33.26 -5.32
#